data_AF-R4Z0T2-F1
#
_entry.id   AF-R4Z0T2-F1
#
_cell.length_a   1.000
_cell.length_b   1.000
_cell.length_c   1.000
_cell.angle_alpha   90.00
_cell.angle_beta   90.00
_cell.angle_gamma   90.00
#
_symmetry.space_group_name_H-M   'P 1'
#
loop_
_entity.id
_entity.type
_entity.pdbx_description
1 polymer ?
#
loop_
_entity_poly.entity_id
_entity_poly.type
_entity_poly.pdbx_seq_one_letter_code
_entity_poly.pdbx_strand_id
1 'polypeptide(L)'
;MSNKRDRKVGRPSLAEERAAVQSGGDERRAAERRRLEQHFGEETPGRALIAASWFAAGAVTLTGVIGWLVGGPFEIIAFVVSLVLFFAGLLAAMVGFVVAAARSRRDRLDLGRLALLTGIAPPRVRKSLFGALAVQVIGGLLPAIATKGLELDFGTLVPMMGVGLIFWWGAAYGDFPPLDEDGR
;
A
#
# COMPACT_ATOMS: atom_id res chain seq x y z
N MET A 1 11.62 67.90 4.97
CA MET A 1 12.02 66.68 4.24
C MET A 1 11.42 65.48 4.95
N SER A 2 10.28 64.96 4.50
CA SER A 2 9.62 63.77 5.08
C SER A 2 9.38 62.75 3.97
N ASN A 3 10.19 61.69 3.95
CA ASN A 3 10.13 60.63 2.95
C ASN A 3 9.19 59.52 3.45
N LYS A 4 7.90 59.69 3.22
CA LYS A 4 6.86 58.70 3.55
C LYS A 4 6.71 57.73 2.39
N ARG A 5 7.69 56.85 2.19
CA ARG A 5 7.52 55.63 1.37
C ARG A 5 7.04 54.51 2.27
N ASP A 6 5.74 54.59 2.61
CA ASP A 6 4.99 53.45 3.14
C ASP A 6 4.96 52.37 2.06
N ARG A 7 5.91 51.44 2.17
CA ARG A 7 5.95 50.21 1.37
C ARG A 7 4.74 49.39 1.81
N LYS A 8 3.61 49.55 1.10
CA LYS A 8 2.48 48.60 1.17
C LYS A 8 3.02 47.22 0.83
N VAL A 9 3.37 46.45 1.86
CA VAL A 9 3.53 45.01 1.75
C VAL A 9 2.13 44.48 1.49
N GLY A 10 1.77 44.36 0.21
CA GLY A 10 0.50 43.77 -0.21
C GLY A 10 0.41 42.39 0.42
N ARG A 11 -0.70 42.10 1.10
CA ARG A 11 -0.95 40.75 1.62
C ARG A 11 -0.79 39.79 0.43
N PRO A 12 0.01 38.71 0.56
CA PRO A 12 0.19 37.78 -0.53
C PRO A 12 -1.18 37.32 -1.03
N SER A 13 -1.31 37.23 -2.34
CA SER A 13 -2.49 36.67 -2.98
C SER A 13 -2.72 35.25 -2.44
N LEU A 14 -3.98 34.84 -2.28
CA LEU A 14 -4.32 33.46 -1.89
C LEU A 14 -3.65 32.42 -2.81
N ALA A 15 -3.36 32.79 -4.06
CA ALA A 15 -2.62 31.92 -4.99
C ALA A 15 -1.13 31.80 -4.62
N GLU A 16 -0.49 32.87 -4.16
CA GLU A 16 0.91 32.89 -3.72
C GLU A 16 1.07 32.14 -2.40
N GLU A 17 0.12 32.30 -1.47
CA GLU A 17 0.09 31.57 -0.21
C GLU A 17 -0.08 30.05 -0.45
N ARG A 18 -1.00 29.65 -1.33
CA ARG A 18 -1.18 28.25 -1.73
C ARG A 18 0.06 27.69 -2.44
N ALA A 19 0.69 28.48 -3.30
CA ALA A 19 1.91 28.07 -3.99
C ALA A 19 3.07 27.85 -3.01
N ALA A 20 3.24 28.74 -2.03
CA ALA A 20 4.26 28.59 -0.98
C ALA A 20 4.00 27.39 -0.07
N VAL A 21 2.74 27.10 0.25
CA VAL A 21 2.35 25.89 1.00
C VAL A 21 2.59 24.62 0.17
N GLN A 22 2.28 24.64 -1.13
CA GLN A 22 2.53 23.52 -2.03
C GLN A 22 4.03 23.26 -2.21
N SER A 23 4.84 24.31 -2.44
CA SER A 23 6.29 24.18 -2.59
C SER A 23 6.93 23.63 -1.34
N GLY A 24 6.55 24.13 -0.16
CA GLY A 24 7.02 23.59 1.12
C GLY A 24 6.58 22.14 1.34
N GLY A 25 5.39 21.75 0.89
CA GLY A 25 4.92 20.37 0.92
C GLY A 25 5.72 19.44 0.02
N ASP A 26 6.05 19.88 -1.19
CA ASP A 26 6.80 19.10 -2.16
C ASP A 26 8.27 18.94 -1.77
N GLU A 27 8.88 19.98 -1.18
CA GLU A 27 10.22 19.90 -0.58
C GLU A 27 10.27 18.88 0.57
N ARG A 28 9.27 18.89 1.47
CA ARG A 28 9.17 17.90 2.56
C ARG A 28 9.05 16.48 2.01
N ARG A 29 8.19 16.27 1.01
CA ARG A 29 8.03 14.96 0.34
C ARG A 29 9.32 14.51 -0.37
N ALA A 30 10.06 15.44 -0.98
CA ALA A 30 11.33 15.13 -1.62
C ALA A 30 12.41 14.75 -0.60
N ALA A 31 12.49 15.47 0.52
CA ALA A 31 13.40 15.16 1.63
C ALA A 31 13.08 13.79 2.24
N GLU A 32 11.80 13.48 2.46
CA GLU A 32 11.35 12.19 2.96
C GLU A 32 11.72 11.05 2.01
N ARG A 33 11.55 11.24 0.69
CA ARG A 33 11.98 10.25 -0.32
C ARG A 33 13.47 9.99 -0.26
N ARG A 34 14.28 11.05 -0.20
CA ARG A 34 15.75 10.93 -0.09
C ARG A 34 16.15 10.18 1.18
N ARG A 35 15.51 10.48 2.32
CA ARG A 35 15.73 9.76 3.59
C ARG A 35 15.44 8.27 3.43
N LEU A 36 14.30 7.90 2.84
CA LEU A 36 13.94 6.50 2.63
C LEU A 36 14.90 5.82 1.65
N GLU A 37 15.31 6.49 0.58
CA GLU A 37 16.30 5.96 -0.38
C GLU A 37 17.66 5.74 0.29
N GLN A 38 18.11 6.65 1.16
CA GLN A 38 19.32 6.47 1.96
C GLN A 38 19.20 5.31 2.95
N HIS A 39 18.05 5.17 3.62
CA HIS A 39 17.82 4.10 4.59
C HIS A 39 17.76 2.71 3.95
N PHE A 40 17.04 2.58 2.83
CA PHE A 40 16.83 1.30 2.15
C PHE A 40 17.90 0.97 1.10
N GLY A 41 18.71 1.94 0.67
CA GLY A 41 19.76 1.74 -0.32
C GLY A 41 19.28 1.17 -1.67
N GLU A 42 20.18 0.46 -2.35
CA GLU A 42 19.89 -0.25 -3.61
C GLU A 42 19.11 -1.55 -3.38
N GLU A 43 19.38 -2.26 -2.28
CA GLU A 43 18.72 -3.53 -1.96
C GLU A 43 17.39 -3.32 -1.24
N THR A 44 16.31 -3.31 -2.02
CA THR A 44 14.96 -3.16 -1.46
C THR A 44 14.50 -4.47 -0.81
N PRO A 45 14.27 -4.51 0.52
CA PRO A 45 13.87 -5.73 1.19
C PRO A 45 12.44 -6.14 0.83
N GLY A 46 12.12 -7.42 1.04
CA GLY A 46 10.77 -7.96 0.80
C GLY A 46 10.43 -8.20 -0.67
N ARG A 47 11.44 -8.42 -1.54
CA ARG A 47 11.23 -8.81 -2.96
C ARG A 47 10.29 -10.02 -3.10
N ALA A 48 10.39 -11.00 -2.21
CA ALA A 48 9.50 -12.16 -2.20
C ALA A 48 8.03 -11.78 -1.96
N LEU A 49 7.75 -10.83 -1.06
CA LEU A 49 6.38 -10.36 -0.78
C LEU A 49 5.81 -9.58 -1.98
N ILE A 50 6.64 -8.77 -2.62
CA ILE A 50 6.25 -8.04 -3.84
C ILE A 50 5.93 -9.03 -4.97
N ALA A 51 6.80 -10.03 -5.18
CA ALA A 51 6.59 -11.07 -6.18
C ALA A 51 5.33 -11.89 -5.88
N ALA A 52 5.10 -12.27 -4.62
CA ALA A 52 3.89 -12.98 -4.19
C ALA A 52 2.62 -12.16 -4.45
N SER A 53 2.67 -10.83 -4.23
CA SER A 53 1.52 -9.96 -4.50
C SER A 53 1.17 -9.89 -5.99
N TRP A 54 2.18 -9.79 -6.85
CA TRP A 54 1.98 -9.83 -8.31
C TRP A 54 1.58 -11.21 -8.82
N PHE A 55 2.12 -12.29 -8.23
CA PHE A 55 1.69 -13.65 -8.53
C PHE A 55 0.20 -13.83 -8.19
N ALA A 56 -0.23 -13.40 -6.99
CA ALA A 56 -1.64 -13.45 -6.60
C ALA A 56 -2.53 -12.63 -7.54
N ALA A 57 -2.07 -11.43 -7.95
CA ALA A 57 -2.77 -10.59 -8.91
C ALA A 57 -2.93 -11.27 -10.28
N GLY A 58 -1.85 -11.88 -10.79
CA GLY A 58 -1.87 -12.63 -12.04
C GLY A 58 -2.76 -13.87 -11.95
N ALA A 59 -2.66 -14.64 -10.87
CA ALA A 59 -3.42 -15.86 -10.65
C ALA A 59 -4.93 -15.58 -10.65
N VAL A 60 -5.41 -14.65 -9.80
CA VAL A 60 -6.85 -14.33 -9.74
C VAL A 60 -7.38 -13.76 -11.04
N THR A 61 -6.62 -12.89 -11.70
CA THR A 61 -7.04 -12.29 -12.97
C THR A 61 -7.14 -13.36 -14.05
N LEU A 62 -6.13 -14.23 -14.17
CA LEU A 62 -6.10 -15.26 -15.19
C LEU A 62 -7.21 -16.30 -14.96
N THR A 63 -7.32 -16.83 -13.75
CA THR A 63 -8.33 -17.85 -13.45
C THR A 63 -9.74 -17.28 -13.50
N GLY A 64 -9.94 -16.04 -13.03
CA GLY A 64 -11.23 -15.35 -13.09
C GLY A 64 -11.67 -15.07 -14.52
N VAL A 65 -10.78 -14.60 -15.39
CA VAL A 65 -11.09 -14.35 -16.81
C VAL A 65 -11.36 -15.66 -17.56
N ILE A 66 -10.55 -16.71 -17.35
CA ILE A 66 -10.80 -18.02 -17.96
C ILE A 66 -12.13 -18.61 -17.48
N GLY A 67 -12.40 -18.54 -16.17
CA GLY A 67 -13.66 -18.97 -15.58
C GLY A 67 -14.85 -18.24 -16.20
N TRP A 68 -14.77 -16.91 -16.34
CA TRP A 68 -15.82 -16.10 -16.95
C TRP A 68 -16.07 -16.45 -18.44
N LEU A 69 -15.01 -16.64 -19.24
CA LEU A 69 -15.15 -16.87 -20.68
C LEU A 69 -15.56 -18.30 -21.04
N VAL A 70 -15.08 -19.28 -20.27
CA VAL A 70 -15.23 -20.71 -20.60
C VAL A 70 -16.30 -21.38 -19.74
N GLY A 71 -16.47 -20.95 -18.49
CA GLY A 71 -17.42 -21.52 -17.54
C GLY A 71 -17.07 -22.93 -17.04
N GLY A 72 -18.01 -23.52 -16.31
CA GLY A 72 -17.96 -24.93 -15.89
C GLY A 72 -16.78 -25.24 -14.96
N PRO A 73 -15.90 -26.23 -15.29
CA PRO A 73 -14.82 -26.62 -14.40
C PRO A 73 -13.82 -25.50 -14.10
N PHE A 74 -13.69 -24.50 -14.98
CA PHE A 74 -12.78 -23.37 -14.78
C PHE A 74 -13.27 -22.40 -13.70
N GLU A 75 -14.58 -22.30 -13.47
CA GLU A 75 -15.14 -21.52 -12.36
C GLU A 75 -14.75 -22.14 -11.02
N ILE A 76 -14.77 -23.48 -10.92
CA ILE A 76 -14.33 -24.21 -9.72
C ILE A 76 -12.83 -23.99 -9.48
N ILE A 77 -12.01 -23.99 -10.53
CA ILE A 77 -10.58 -23.69 -10.41
C ILE A 77 -10.38 -22.26 -9.88
N ALA A 78 -11.09 -21.28 -10.45
CA ALA A 78 -11.02 -19.89 -10.00
C ALA A 78 -11.47 -19.74 -8.53
N PHE A 79 -12.52 -20.46 -8.13
CA PHE A 79 -12.99 -20.53 -6.75
C PHE A 79 -11.92 -21.08 -5.80
N VAL A 80 -11.32 -22.24 -6.12
CA VAL A 80 -10.27 -22.86 -5.29
C VAL A 80 -9.06 -21.94 -5.16
N VAL A 81 -8.61 -21.34 -6.26
CA VAL A 81 -7.51 -20.37 -6.26
C VAL A 81 -7.84 -19.18 -5.37
N SER A 82 -9.07 -18.67 -5.46
CA SER A 82 -9.52 -17.52 -4.65
C SER A 82 -9.49 -17.86 -3.15
N LEU A 83 -9.96 -19.04 -2.75
CA LEU A 83 -9.90 -19.49 -1.36
C LEU A 83 -8.45 -19.63 -0.86
N VAL A 84 -7.58 -20.26 -1.64
CA VAL A 84 -6.17 -20.43 -1.27
C VAL A 84 -5.50 -19.07 -1.07
N LEU A 85 -5.70 -18.13 -1.99
CA LEU A 85 -5.15 -16.78 -1.89
C LEU A 85 -5.74 -16.00 -0.72
N PHE A 86 -7.04 -16.12 -0.47
CA PHE A 86 -7.69 -15.49 0.67
C PHE A 86 -7.09 -15.96 2.00
N PHE A 87 -7.00 -17.27 2.22
CA PHE A 87 -6.40 -17.81 3.45
C PHE A 87 -4.91 -17.47 3.56
N ALA A 88 -4.15 -17.55 2.47
CA ALA A 88 -2.76 -17.10 2.47
C ALA A 88 -2.62 -15.63 2.86
N GLY A 89 -3.56 -14.78 2.43
CA GLY A 89 -3.66 -13.38 2.85
C GLY A 89 -3.94 -13.19 4.33
N LEU A 90 -4.86 -13.98 4.89
CA LEU A 90 -5.11 -13.98 6.34
C LEU A 90 -3.86 -14.40 7.11
N LEU A 91 -3.16 -15.45 6.67
CA LEU A 91 -1.91 -15.88 7.29
C LEU A 91 -0.83 -14.78 7.21
N ALA A 92 -0.68 -14.14 6.04
CA ALA A 92 0.23 -13.00 5.88
C ALA A 92 -0.12 -11.85 6.84
N ALA A 93 -1.41 -11.52 6.98
CA ALA A 93 -1.86 -10.52 7.93
C ALA A 93 -1.55 -10.91 9.39
N MET A 94 -1.74 -12.18 9.76
CA MET A 94 -1.40 -12.70 11.10
C MET A 94 0.11 -12.61 11.37
N VAL A 95 0.95 -12.98 10.40
CA VAL A 95 2.41 -12.82 10.52
C VAL A 95 2.77 -11.36 10.68
N GLY A 96 2.23 -10.48 9.83
CA GLY A 96 2.39 -9.03 9.96
C GLY A 96 1.99 -8.51 11.33
N PHE A 97 0.88 -9.03 11.89
CA PHE A 97 0.39 -8.64 13.20
C PHE A 97 1.36 -9.04 14.32
N VAL A 98 1.84 -10.28 14.31
CA VAL A 98 2.81 -10.78 15.30
C VAL A 98 4.11 -9.98 15.23
N VAL A 99 4.59 -9.70 14.01
CA VAL A 99 5.79 -8.88 13.80
C VAL A 99 5.59 -7.46 14.32
N ALA A 100 4.45 -6.83 13.99
CA ALA A 100 4.10 -5.50 14.48
C ALA A 100 4.01 -5.47 16.02
N ALA A 101 3.36 -6.45 16.63
CA ALA A 101 3.22 -6.54 18.09
C ALA A 101 4.57 -6.75 18.81
N ALA A 102 5.51 -7.49 18.20
CA ALA A 102 6.85 -7.62 18.74
C ALA A 102 7.63 -6.29 18.64
N ARG A 103 7.38 -5.55 17.56
CA ARG A 103 8.07 -4.30 17.21
C ARG A 103 7.53 -3.08 17.95
N SER A 104 6.26 -3.07 18.31
CA SER A 104 5.61 -1.99 19.08
C SER A 104 6.24 -1.75 20.45
N ARG A 105 7.07 -2.68 20.94
CA ARG A 105 7.85 -2.53 22.18
C ARG A 105 9.08 -1.64 22.02
N ARG A 106 9.50 -1.36 20.78
CA ARG A 106 10.72 -0.62 20.45
C ARG A 106 10.44 0.59 19.57
N ASP A 107 9.46 0.50 18.70
CA ASP A 107 9.17 1.52 17.69
C ASP A 107 7.74 2.07 17.86
N ARG A 108 7.56 3.36 17.55
CA ARG A 108 6.25 4.00 17.48
C ARG A 108 5.54 3.59 16.20
N LEU A 109 4.68 2.57 16.32
CA LEU A 109 3.86 2.12 15.21
C LEU A 109 2.60 2.99 15.08
N ASP A 110 2.53 3.70 13.96
CA ASP A 110 1.32 4.41 13.53
C ASP A 110 0.55 3.51 12.54
N LEU A 111 -0.67 3.13 12.91
CA LEU A 111 -1.55 2.29 12.09
C LEU A 111 -1.84 2.90 10.72
N GLY A 112 -1.97 4.23 10.63
CA GLY A 112 -2.21 4.92 9.36
C GLY A 112 -1.00 4.83 8.44
N ARG A 113 0.21 5.02 8.98
CA ARG A 113 1.46 4.88 8.23
C ARG A 113 1.71 3.44 7.83
N LEU A 114 1.40 2.49 8.71
CA LEU A 114 1.54 1.07 8.47
C LEU A 114 0.58 0.57 7.38
N ALA A 115 -0.71 0.94 7.45
CA ALA A 115 -1.72 0.52 6.48
C ALA A 115 -1.46 1.10 5.08
N LEU A 116 -0.97 2.33 4.99
CA LEU A 116 -0.73 3.01 3.71
C LEU A 116 0.71 2.97 3.23
N LEU A 117 1.61 2.40 4.03
CA LEU A 117 3.07 2.46 3.84
C LEU A 117 3.59 3.90 3.67
N THR A 118 2.92 4.86 4.31
CA THR A 118 3.21 6.29 4.13
C THR A 118 4.41 6.70 4.99
N GLY A 119 5.48 7.09 4.30
CA GLY A 119 6.70 7.57 4.95
C GLY A 119 7.52 6.52 5.66
N ILE A 120 7.22 5.24 5.43
CA ILE A 120 7.91 4.09 6.03
C ILE A 120 8.45 3.12 4.97
N ALA A 121 8.06 3.29 3.71
CA ALA A 121 8.43 2.41 2.60
C ALA A 121 8.94 3.21 1.40
N PRO A 122 9.91 2.69 0.63
CA PRO A 122 10.32 3.30 -0.63
C PRO A 122 9.12 3.48 -1.57
N PRO A 123 9.00 4.60 -2.30
CA PRO A 123 7.88 4.85 -3.21
C PRO A 123 7.67 3.74 -4.24
N ARG A 124 8.76 3.09 -4.68
CA ARG A 124 8.73 1.95 -5.61
C ARG A 124 8.00 0.74 -5.02
N VAL A 125 8.26 0.39 -3.76
CA VAL A 125 7.61 -0.72 -3.07
C VAL A 125 6.13 -0.42 -2.87
N ARG A 126 5.83 0.76 -2.34
CA ARG A 126 4.46 1.19 -2.08
C ARG A 126 3.63 1.15 -3.37
N LYS A 127 4.13 1.74 -4.46
CA LYS A 127 3.45 1.69 -5.77
C LYS A 127 3.25 0.26 -6.27
N SER A 128 4.25 -0.61 -6.11
CA SER A 128 4.17 -2.00 -6.58
C SER A 128 3.13 -2.80 -5.81
N LEU A 129 3.14 -2.75 -4.47
CA LEU A 129 2.19 -3.49 -3.63
C LEU A 129 0.76 -2.99 -3.79
N PHE A 130 0.54 -1.67 -3.80
CA PHE A 130 -0.78 -1.10 -4.06
C PHE A 130 -1.24 -1.30 -5.51
N GLY A 131 -0.32 -1.32 -6.47
CA GLY A 131 -0.62 -1.64 -7.87
C GLY A 131 -1.10 -3.08 -8.03
N ALA A 132 -0.40 -4.03 -7.43
CA ALA A 132 -0.81 -5.44 -7.41
C ALA A 132 -2.17 -5.63 -6.70
N LEU A 133 -2.40 -4.94 -5.57
CA LEU A 133 -3.70 -4.95 -4.90
C LEU A 133 -4.81 -4.40 -5.80
N ALA A 134 -4.59 -3.29 -6.50
CA ALA A 134 -5.57 -2.73 -7.43
C ALA A 134 -5.91 -3.73 -8.55
N VAL A 135 -4.90 -4.44 -9.09
CA VAL A 135 -5.12 -5.50 -10.07
C VAL A 135 -5.90 -6.68 -9.47
N GLN A 136 -5.64 -7.08 -8.23
CA GLN A 136 -6.44 -8.12 -7.55
C GLN A 136 -7.90 -7.70 -7.40
N VAL A 137 -8.16 -6.46 -6.98
CA VAL A 137 -9.52 -5.93 -6.84
C VAL A 137 -10.23 -5.97 -8.19
N ILE A 138 -9.60 -5.47 -9.26
CA ILE A 138 -10.20 -5.46 -10.60
C ILE A 138 -10.40 -6.89 -11.13
N GLY A 139 -9.37 -7.73 -11.02
CA GLY A 139 -9.36 -9.10 -11.53
C GLY A 139 -10.32 -10.03 -10.80
N GLY A 140 -10.59 -9.79 -9.51
CA GLY A 140 -11.61 -10.52 -8.75
C GLY A 140 -13.02 -9.96 -8.93
N LEU A 141 -13.16 -8.62 -9.04
CA LEU A 141 -14.47 -7.96 -9.08
C LEU A 141 -15.14 -8.05 -10.46
N LEU A 142 -14.39 -7.89 -11.56
CA LEU A 142 -14.98 -7.88 -12.89
C LEU A 142 -15.66 -9.23 -13.26
N PRO A 143 -15.05 -10.40 -13.04
CA PRO A 143 -15.70 -11.68 -13.28
C PRO A 143 -16.93 -11.89 -12.40
N ALA A 144 -16.88 -11.47 -11.14
CA ALA A 144 -18.00 -11.56 -10.19
C ALA A 144 -19.21 -10.75 -10.70
N ILE A 145 -19.01 -9.49 -11.09
CA ILE A 145 -20.11 -8.64 -11.61
C ILE A 145 -20.67 -9.18 -12.93
N ALA A 146 -19.82 -9.76 -13.78
CA ALA A 146 -20.21 -10.21 -15.12
C ALA A 146 -20.96 -11.55 -15.11
N THR A 147 -20.98 -12.27 -13.99
CA THR A 147 -21.58 -13.62 -13.88
C THR A 147 -22.68 -13.67 -12.83
N LYS A 148 -23.44 -14.76 -12.82
CA LYS A 148 -24.49 -15.03 -11.81
C LYS A 148 -24.13 -16.23 -10.91
N GLY A 149 -22.88 -16.72 -11.01
CA GLY A 149 -22.40 -17.91 -10.32
C GLY A 149 -21.66 -17.56 -9.03
N LEU A 150 -21.95 -18.32 -7.97
CA LEU A 150 -21.37 -18.11 -6.64
C LEU A 150 -19.84 -18.31 -6.65
N GLU A 151 -19.34 -19.19 -7.51
CA GLU A 151 -17.93 -19.59 -7.61
C GLU A 151 -17.01 -18.42 -7.94
N LEU A 152 -17.41 -17.55 -8.87
CA LEU A 152 -16.62 -16.39 -9.30
C LEU A 152 -16.73 -15.21 -8.32
N ASP A 153 -17.81 -15.13 -7.52
CA ASP A 153 -17.97 -14.12 -6.47
C ASP A 153 -16.88 -14.22 -5.40
N PHE A 154 -16.35 -15.41 -5.14
CA PHE A 154 -15.24 -15.60 -4.19
C PHE A 154 -13.95 -14.90 -4.63
N GLY A 155 -13.81 -14.53 -5.92
CA GLY A 155 -12.72 -13.68 -6.39
C GLY A 155 -12.64 -12.33 -5.66
N THR A 156 -13.77 -11.83 -5.15
CA THR A 156 -13.84 -10.58 -4.35
C THR A 156 -13.14 -10.66 -3.00
N LEU A 157 -12.82 -11.87 -2.51
CA LEU A 157 -12.08 -12.08 -1.26
C LEU A 157 -10.56 -11.98 -1.44
N VAL A 158 -10.05 -12.20 -2.66
CA VAL A 158 -8.62 -12.23 -2.96
C VAL A 158 -7.85 -10.96 -2.57
N PRO A 159 -8.43 -9.74 -2.61
CA PRO A 159 -7.75 -8.53 -2.12
C PRO A 159 -7.19 -8.63 -0.70
N MET A 160 -7.67 -9.57 0.14
CA MET A 160 -7.07 -9.86 1.44
C MET A 160 -5.62 -10.36 1.35
N MET A 161 -5.22 -11.02 0.24
CA MET A 161 -3.82 -11.35 -0.03
C MET A 161 -2.97 -10.10 -0.17
N GLY A 162 -3.39 -9.15 -1.01
CA GLY A 162 -2.70 -7.87 -1.16
C GLY A 162 -2.63 -7.07 0.14
N VAL A 163 -3.74 -6.97 0.89
CA VAL A 163 -3.79 -6.28 2.18
C VAL A 163 -2.86 -6.95 3.20
N GLY A 164 -2.90 -8.28 3.32
CA GLY A 164 -2.06 -9.03 4.25
C GLY A 164 -0.57 -8.88 3.95
N LEU A 165 -0.18 -8.92 2.68
CA LEU A 165 1.22 -8.71 2.26
C LEU A 165 1.69 -7.26 2.44
N ILE A 166 0.82 -6.27 2.22
CA ILE A 166 1.11 -4.86 2.53
C ILE A 166 1.39 -4.69 4.02
N PHE A 167 0.51 -5.25 4.86
CA PHE A 167 0.65 -5.18 6.31
C PHE A 167 1.90 -5.89 6.80
N TRP A 168 2.18 -7.10 6.30
CA TRP A 168 3.39 -7.84 6.63
C TRP A 168 4.65 -7.09 6.19
N TRP A 169 4.72 -6.60 4.95
CA TRP A 169 5.88 -5.84 4.49
C TRP A 169 6.12 -4.61 5.37
N GLY A 170 5.05 -3.85 5.67
CA GLY A 170 5.12 -2.68 6.53
C GLY A 170 5.63 -3.01 7.93
N ALA A 171 5.12 -4.08 8.54
CA ALA A 171 5.53 -4.49 9.88
C ALA A 171 7.00 -4.95 9.93
N ALA A 172 7.41 -5.76 8.94
CA ALA A 172 8.74 -6.38 8.91
C ALA A 172 9.86 -5.41 8.48
N TYR A 173 9.58 -4.55 7.51
CA TYR A 173 10.61 -3.74 6.85
C TYR A 173 10.37 -2.24 6.91
N GLY A 174 9.19 -1.78 7.36
CA GLY A 174 8.90 -0.36 7.42
C GLY A 174 9.90 0.38 8.30
N ASP A 175 10.28 1.60 7.94
CA ASP A 175 11.16 2.45 8.74
C ASP A 175 10.32 3.29 9.71
N PHE A 176 10.32 2.89 10.99
CA PHE A 176 9.57 3.55 12.06
C PHE A 176 10.52 4.23 13.04
N PRO A 177 10.13 5.39 13.60
CA PRO A 177 10.92 6.03 14.63
C PRO A 177 10.94 5.20 15.92
N PRO A 178 12.08 5.16 16.64
CA PRO A 178 12.17 4.49 17.94
C PRO A 178 11.32 5.23 18.98
N LEU A 179 10.92 4.51 20.04
CA LEU A 179 10.33 5.12 21.23
C LEU A 179 11.36 6.04 21.91
N ASP A 180 10.91 7.19 22.44
CA ASP A 180 11.75 8.04 23.29
C ASP A 180 11.92 7.43 24.69
N GLU A 181 12.87 7.92 25.49
CA GLU A 181 13.14 7.43 26.85
C GLU A 181 11.90 7.48 27.78
N ASP A 182 10.91 8.31 27.45
CA ASP A 182 9.66 8.47 28.19
C ASP A 182 8.53 7.51 27.74
N GLY A 183 8.76 6.67 26.72
CA GLY A 183 7.77 5.73 26.20
C GLY A 183 6.50 6.39 25.65
N ARG A 184 6.57 7.68 25.29
CA ARG A 184 5.49 8.37 24.58
C ARG A 184 5.65 8.20 23.09
#